data_AF-A0A4S8L707-F1
#
_entry.id   AF-A0A4S8L707-F1
#
_cell.length_a   1.000
_cell.length_b   1.000
_cell.length_c   1.000
_cell.angle_alpha   90.00
_cell.angle_beta   90.00
_cell.angle_gamma   90.00
#
_symmetry.space_group_name_H-M   'P 1'
#
loop_
_entity.id
_entity.type
_entity.pdbx_description
1 polymer ?
#
loop_
_entity_poly.entity_id
_entity_poly.type
_entity_poly.pdbx_seq_one_letter_code
_entity_poly.pdbx_strand_id
1 'polypeptide(L)'
;MSSGSPDTPHDGVRQLDIVFDIILAAVGMFIWDILINIPGDHKLLTKCRFRFPTAVYFFSRICCLAMLACGLLLGNIAADSSTKGNTFVNCQVTTEATKALFFLATSSTTFLFLVRARAIYAHSGTGQAILFLLWIVQVGTSTLDLFIVDGSSVPTQYQPLQRDLSQTKYYCILSNLRPEFAVISAVGILFYDTAIFFAISYRLTVINNADSGGSIYEKTVSFFSGRKLLVLSRMILLDGQIYYLISFILTALLLILLCVPSIGTAIRLITVLPHAVLVNALTCHVFRRVEFGCYQSREAFNSEQKFLQV
;
A
#
# COMPACT_ATOMS: atom_id res chain seq x y z
N MET A 1 -36.94 -11.96 -1.24
CA MET A 1 -37.53 -10.62 -1.08
C MET A 1 -37.75 -10.36 0.40
N SER A 2 -36.80 -9.69 1.04
CA SER A 2 -37.01 -9.05 2.33
C SER A 2 -36.53 -7.61 2.17
N SER A 3 -37.50 -6.71 2.23
CA SER A 3 -37.38 -5.27 2.12
C SER A 3 -36.38 -4.72 3.14
N GLY A 4 -35.31 -4.08 2.64
CA GLY A 4 -34.43 -3.25 3.46
C GLY A 4 -35.18 -2.00 3.91
N SER A 5 -35.33 -1.86 5.22
CA SER A 5 -35.85 -0.66 5.87
C SER A 5 -35.00 0.57 5.52
N PRO A 6 -35.59 1.76 5.51
CA PRO A 6 -34.89 2.99 5.16
C PRO A 6 -33.87 3.34 6.27
N ASP A 7 -32.63 3.56 5.86
CA ASP A 7 -31.53 4.02 6.71
C ASP A 7 -31.99 5.22 7.55
N THR A 8 -31.86 5.14 8.88
CA THR A 8 -32.16 6.29 9.72
C THR A 8 -31.06 7.35 9.52
N PRO A 9 -31.39 8.65 9.46
CA PRO A 9 -30.40 9.71 9.21
C PRO A 9 -29.29 9.78 10.28
N HIS A 10 -29.51 9.21 11.46
CA HIS A 10 -28.50 9.10 12.51
C HIS A 10 -27.39 8.10 12.19
N ASP A 11 -27.69 7.01 11.46
CA ASP A 11 -26.71 5.99 11.11
C ASP A 11 -25.73 6.50 10.04
N GLY A 12 -26.21 7.33 9.10
CA GLY A 12 -25.38 7.94 8.06
C GLY A 12 -24.34 8.94 8.59
N VAL A 13 -24.74 9.80 9.54
CA VAL A 13 -23.82 10.77 10.17
C VAL A 13 -22.73 10.04 10.95
N ARG A 14 -23.09 9.03 11.75
CA ARG A 14 -22.13 8.24 12.53
C ARG A 14 -21.11 7.51 11.66
N GLN A 15 -21.51 7.02 10.48
CA GLN A 15 -20.57 6.38 9.55
C GLN A 15 -19.56 7.37 8.97
N LEU A 16 -19.97 8.61 8.68
CA LEU A 16 -19.07 9.63 8.16
C LEU A 16 -18.02 10.06 9.19
N ASP A 17 -18.40 10.20 10.46
CA ASP A 17 -17.47 10.51 11.55
C ASP A 17 -16.40 9.42 11.69
N ILE A 18 -16.82 8.15 11.69
CA ILE A 18 -15.89 6.99 11.76
C ILE A 18 -14.92 6.99 10.57
N VAL A 19 -15.41 7.24 9.36
CA VAL A 19 -14.59 7.30 8.14
C VAL A 19 -13.54 8.41 8.26
N PHE A 20 -13.92 9.59 8.75
CA PHE A 20 -13.02 10.71 8.96
C PHE A 20 -11.93 10.38 9.99
N ASP A 21 -12.32 9.82 11.13
CA ASP A 21 -11.39 9.45 12.21
C ASP A 21 -10.35 8.42 11.74
N ILE A 22 -10.77 7.44 10.93
CA ILE A 22 -9.87 6.44 10.32
C ILE A 22 -8.82 7.12 9.43
N ILE A 23 -9.24 8.07 8.57
CA ILE A 23 -8.32 8.81 7.69
C ILE A 23 -7.36 9.66 8.52
N LEU A 24 -7.88 10.38 9.52
CA LEU A 24 -7.07 11.24 10.39
C LEU A 24 -6.02 10.43 11.14
N ALA A 25 -6.39 9.27 11.68
CA ALA A 25 -5.47 8.33 12.31
C ALA A 25 -4.43 7.82 11.31
N ALA A 26 -4.82 7.45 10.09
CA ALA A 26 -3.90 7.00 9.04
C ALA A 26 -2.88 8.08 8.64
N VAL A 27 -3.33 9.34 8.50
CA VAL A 27 -2.46 10.51 8.27
C VAL A 27 -1.46 10.66 9.41
N GLY A 28 -1.94 10.65 10.65
CA GLY A 28 -1.09 10.77 11.84
C GLY A 28 -0.02 9.66 11.89
N MET A 29 -0.42 8.40 11.71
CA MET A 29 0.49 7.27 11.70
C MET A 29 1.51 7.34 10.55
N PHE A 30 1.10 7.76 9.36
CA PHE A 30 2.01 7.84 8.21
C PHE A 30 2.98 9.02 8.31
N ILE A 31 2.52 10.18 8.79
CA ILE A 31 3.42 11.30 9.12
C ILE A 31 4.41 10.88 10.20
N TRP A 32 3.92 10.20 11.25
CA TRP A 32 4.78 9.65 12.29
C TRP A 32 5.85 8.75 11.67
N ASP A 33 5.47 7.76 10.84
CA ASP A 33 6.40 6.89 10.11
C ASP A 33 7.44 7.68 9.30
N ILE A 34 7.05 8.75 8.62
CA ILE A 34 7.99 9.64 7.92
C ILE A 34 9.00 10.24 8.90
N LEU A 35 8.52 10.87 9.98
CA LEU A 35 9.35 11.58 10.94
C LEU A 35 10.40 10.68 11.62
N ILE A 36 10.02 9.49 12.11
CA ILE A 36 10.98 8.56 12.76
C ILE A 36 12.09 8.15 11.78
N ASN A 37 11.76 8.11 10.50
CA ASN A 37 12.61 7.56 9.47
C ASN A 37 13.44 8.59 8.71
N ILE A 38 13.24 9.90 8.96
CA ILE A 38 14.01 11.00 8.34
C ILE A 38 15.52 10.79 8.40
N PRO A 39 16.15 10.39 9.53
CA PRO A 39 17.60 10.20 9.59
C PRO A 39 18.08 9.12 8.63
N GLY A 40 17.29 8.06 8.48
CA GLY A 40 17.54 6.99 7.52
C GLY A 40 17.38 7.48 6.08
N ASP A 41 16.32 8.22 5.79
CA ASP A 41 16.07 8.74 4.45
C ASP A 41 17.13 9.76 4.02
N HIS A 42 17.60 10.59 4.95
CA HIS A 42 18.72 11.49 4.73
C HIS A 42 20.01 10.70 4.43
N LYS A 43 20.29 9.61 5.16
CA LYS A 43 21.44 8.74 4.87
C LYS A 43 21.31 8.08 3.49
N LEU A 44 20.11 7.67 3.09
CA LEU A 44 19.84 7.08 1.79
C LEU A 44 20.12 8.06 0.64
N LEU A 45 19.82 9.34 0.83
CA LEU A 45 20.09 10.40 -0.17
C LEU A 45 21.56 10.84 -0.21
N THR A 46 22.23 10.86 0.94
CA THR A 46 23.57 11.46 1.07
C THR A 46 24.72 10.46 1.04
N LYS A 47 24.51 9.23 1.52
CA LYS A 47 25.57 8.22 1.67
C LYS A 47 25.40 7.05 0.70
N CYS A 48 24.17 6.71 0.33
CA CYS A 48 23.92 5.65 -0.66
C CYS A 48 23.93 6.22 -2.09
N ARG A 49 24.29 5.40 -3.07
CA ARG A 49 24.28 5.83 -4.49
C ARG A 49 22.82 5.96 -4.94
N PHE A 50 22.41 7.14 -5.36
CA PHE A 50 21.08 7.38 -5.90
C PHE A 50 20.84 6.50 -7.14
N ARG A 51 19.86 5.59 -7.07
CA ARG A 51 19.46 4.69 -8.14
C ARG A 51 17.97 4.84 -8.43
N PHE A 52 17.54 4.34 -9.58
CA PHE A 52 16.13 4.38 -9.97
C PHE A 52 15.16 3.84 -8.88
N PRO A 53 15.42 2.70 -8.21
CA PRO A 53 14.56 2.23 -7.12
C PRO A 53 14.48 3.20 -5.93
N THR A 54 15.53 3.98 -5.65
CA THR A 54 15.53 5.04 -4.63
C THR A 54 14.60 6.19 -5.02
N ALA A 55 14.56 6.56 -6.30
CA ALA A 55 13.62 7.57 -6.78
C ALA A 55 12.17 7.07 -6.65
N VAL A 56 11.91 5.82 -7.05
CA VAL A 56 10.59 5.18 -6.90
C VAL A 56 10.17 5.09 -5.43
N TYR A 57 11.12 4.82 -4.52
CA TYR A 57 10.89 4.82 -3.08
C TYR A 57 10.32 6.16 -2.58
N PHE A 58 10.96 7.29 -2.92
CA PHE A 58 10.48 8.61 -2.49
C PHE A 58 9.17 8.99 -3.18
N PHE A 59 9.06 8.69 -4.47
CA PHE A 59 7.83 8.91 -5.23
C PHE A 59 6.63 8.20 -4.59
N SER A 60 6.81 6.93 -4.21
CA SER A 60 5.78 6.13 -3.57
C SER A 60 5.26 6.75 -2.28
N ARG A 61 6.17 7.20 -1.40
CA ARG A 61 5.80 7.84 -0.12
C ARG A 61 5.09 9.18 -0.33
N ILE A 62 5.53 9.98 -1.30
CA ILE A 62 4.89 11.24 -1.65
C ILE A 62 3.47 11.00 -2.17
N CYS A 63 3.28 10.01 -3.05
CA CYS A 63 1.95 9.63 -3.53
C CYS A 63 1.04 9.16 -2.40
N CYS A 64 1.51 8.33 -1.46
CA CYS A 64 0.75 7.92 -0.28
C CYS A 64 0.33 9.11 0.59
N LEU A 65 1.25 10.04 0.87
CA LEU A 65 0.96 11.22 1.68
C LEU A 65 -0.06 12.15 0.98
N ALA A 66 0.13 12.40 -0.32
CA ALA A 66 -0.78 13.23 -1.10
C ALA A 66 -2.17 12.58 -1.21
N MET A 67 -2.25 11.27 -1.40
CA MET A 67 -3.50 10.51 -1.41
C MET A 67 -4.25 10.66 -0.08
N LEU A 68 -3.57 10.48 1.05
CA LEU A 68 -4.18 10.67 2.37
C LEU A 68 -4.63 12.11 2.61
N ALA A 69 -3.84 13.10 2.16
CA ALA A 69 -4.21 14.51 2.24
C ALA A 69 -5.47 14.81 1.42
N CYS A 70 -5.57 14.29 0.19
CA CYS A 70 -6.79 14.41 -0.62
C CYS A 70 -7.99 13.71 0.03
N GLY A 71 -7.80 12.53 0.62
CA GLY A 71 -8.83 11.84 1.39
C GLY A 71 -9.32 12.65 2.60
N LEU A 72 -8.41 13.30 3.32
CA LEU A 72 -8.73 14.16 4.46
C LEU A 72 -9.50 15.42 4.03
N LEU A 73 -9.16 16.00 2.87
CA LEU A 73 -9.90 17.12 2.29
C LEU A 73 -11.34 16.71 1.94
N LEU A 74 -11.53 15.53 1.33
CA LEU A 74 -12.87 15.00 1.04
C LEU A 74 -13.66 14.70 2.31
N GLY A 75 -13.03 14.12 3.33
CA GLY A 75 -13.67 13.77 4.61
C GLY A 75 -14.11 14.99 5.43
N ASN A 76 -13.26 16.02 5.54
CA ASN A 76 -13.61 17.26 6.27
C ASN A 76 -14.84 17.96 5.68
N ILE A 77 -14.97 17.97 4.34
CA ILE A 77 -16.09 18.61 3.66
C ILE A 77 -17.40 17.85 3.89
N ALA A 78 -17.32 16.52 4.06
CA ALA A 78 -18.48 15.68 4.36
C ALA A 78 -18.90 15.75 5.83
N ALA A 79 -17.95 15.89 6.77
CA ALA A 79 -18.22 15.88 8.21
C ALA A 79 -18.66 17.24 8.77
N ASP A 80 -18.17 18.35 8.22
CA ASP A 80 -18.35 19.65 8.86
C ASP A 80 -19.39 20.54 8.16
N SER A 81 -20.62 20.51 8.69
CA SER A 81 -21.69 21.47 8.35
C SER A 81 -21.43 22.89 8.89
N SER A 82 -20.37 23.11 9.68
CA SER A 82 -20.13 24.33 10.48
C SER A 82 -18.81 25.08 10.23
N THR A 83 -17.79 24.49 9.60
CA THR A 83 -16.50 25.18 9.44
C THR A 83 -16.51 26.29 8.39
N LYS A 84 -16.18 27.50 8.87
CA LYS A 84 -16.05 28.80 8.18
C LYS A 84 -14.77 28.90 7.32
N GLY A 85 -14.49 27.91 6.49
CA GLY A 85 -13.29 27.87 5.63
C GLY A 85 -13.63 28.17 4.17
N ASN A 86 -13.06 29.25 3.61
CA ASN A 86 -13.18 29.65 2.19
C ASN A 86 -12.47 28.69 1.20
N THR A 87 -12.36 27.40 1.49
CA THR A 87 -11.64 26.47 0.63
C THR A 87 -12.60 25.88 -0.39
N PHE A 88 -12.68 26.51 -1.55
CA PHE A 88 -13.35 25.95 -2.73
C PHE A 88 -12.56 24.71 -3.20
N VAL A 89 -12.91 23.55 -2.66
CA VAL A 89 -12.37 22.27 -3.12
C VAL A 89 -13.30 21.72 -4.19
N ASN A 90 -12.76 21.50 -5.38
CA ASN A 90 -13.51 20.85 -6.44
C ASN A 90 -13.54 19.34 -6.17
N CYS A 91 -14.68 18.85 -5.67
CA CYS A 91 -14.89 17.45 -5.30
C CYS A 91 -14.53 16.47 -6.42
N GLN A 92 -14.83 16.82 -7.67
CA GLN A 92 -14.51 15.99 -8.82
C GLN A 92 -12.99 15.88 -8.99
N VAL A 93 -12.29 17.01 -9.03
CA VAL A 93 -10.83 17.04 -9.19
C VAL A 93 -10.13 16.34 -8.04
N THR A 94 -10.57 16.54 -6.79
CA THR A 94 -9.97 15.89 -5.63
C THR A 94 -10.22 14.38 -5.61
N THR A 95 -11.39 13.93 -6.05
CA THR A 95 -11.69 12.49 -6.17
C THR A 95 -10.84 11.84 -7.25
N GLU A 96 -10.74 12.45 -8.43
CA GLU A 96 -9.87 11.97 -9.51
C GLU A 96 -8.40 11.95 -9.08
N ALA A 97 -7.94 13.00 -8.41
CA ALA A 97 -6.58 13.05 -7.86
C ALA A 97 -6.33 11.95 -6.83
N THR A 98 -7.29 11.69 -5.94
CA THR A 98 -7.18 10.63 -4.93
C THR A 98 -7.02 9.25 -5.59
N LYS A 99 -7.85 8.95 -6.59
CA LYS A 99 -7.77 7.68 -7.35
C LYS A 99 -6.44 7.53 -8.09
N ALA A 100 -5.99 8.60 -8.77
CA ALA A 100 -4.72 8.61 -9.47
C ALA A 100 -3.53 8.42 -8.51
N LEU A 101 -3.53 9.11 -7.38
CA LEU A 101 -2.48 9.00 -6.37
C LEU A 101 -2.46 7.61 -5.73
N PHE A 102 -3.63 7.01 -5.48
CA PHE A 102 -3.73 5.61 -5.02
C PHE A 102 -3.10 4.65 -6.04
N PHE A 103 -3.47 4.75 -7.32
CA PHE A 103 -2.91 3.92 -8.38
C PHE A 103 -1.38 4.05 -8.46
N LEU A 104 -0.86 5.29 -8.41
CA LEU A 104 0.57 5.57 -8.47
C LEU A 104 1.31 5.04 -7.22
N ALA A 105 0.73 5.21 -6.04
CA ALA A 105 1.27 4.70 -4.77
C ALA A 105 1.36 3.17 -4.77
N THR A 106 0.29 2.48 -5.17
CA THR A 106 0.24 1.01 -5.23
C THR A 106 1.19 0.45 -6.29
N SER A 107 1.22 1.06 -7.48
CA SER A 107 2.10 0.62 -8.58
C SER A 107 3.59 0.79 -8.24
N SER A 108 3.94 1.90 -7.58
CA SER A 108 5.32 2.14 -7.12
C SER A 108 5.71 1.24 -5.95
N THR A 109 4.79 0.99 -5.00
CA THR A 109 5.04 0.08 -3.87
C THR A 109 5.28 -1.36 -4.36
N THR A 110 4.41 -1.87 -5.23
CA THR A 110 4.57 -3.21 -5.82
C THR A 110 5.83 -3.30 -6.70
N PHE A 111 6.23 -2.21 -7.36
CA PHE A 111 7.51 -2.18 -8.06
C PHE A 111 8.71 -2.34 -7.13
N LEU A 112 8.69 -1.77 -5.91
CA LEU A 112 9.76 -1.98 -4.93
C LEU A 112 9.86 -3.45 -4.50
N PHE A 113 8.73 -4.15 -4.37
CA PHE A 113 8.71 -5.60 -4.17
C PHE A 113 9.32 -6.36 -5.36
N LEU A 114 9.00 -5.96 -6.58
CA LEU A 114 9.59 -6.53 -7.79
C LEU A 114 11.11 -6.37 -7.81
N VAL A 115 11.63 -5.17 -7.51
CA VAL A 115 13.08 -4.90 -7.51
C VAL A 115 13.80 -5.86 -6.56
N ARG A 116 13.25 -6.06 -5.35
CA ARG A 116 13.82 -7.00 -4.38
C ARG A 116 13.76 -8.45 -4.88
N ALA A 117 12.62 -8.89 -5.42
CA ALA A 117 12.51 -10.23 -5.98
C ALA A 117 13.47 -10.45 -7.17
N ARG A 118 13.65 -9.45 -8.04
CA ARG A 118 14.60 -9.51 -9.16
C ARG A 118 16.05 -9.64 -8.70
N ALA A 119 16.44 -8.95 -7.62
CA ALA A 119 17.78 -9.08 -7.06
C ALA A 119 18.09 -10.52 -6.61
N ILE A 120 17.10 -11.22 -6.05
CA ILE A 120 17.21 -12.62 -5.61
C ILE A 120 17.28 -13.59 -6.80
N TYR A 121 16.61 -13.25 -7.90
CA TYR A 121 16.58 -14.03 -9.14
C TYR A 121 17.61 -13.56 -10.20
N ALA A 122 18.66 -12.85 -9.79
CA ALA A 122 19.66 -12.26 -10.68
C ALA A 122 20.26 -13.26 -11.70
N HIS A 123 20.39 -14.53 -11.32
CA HIS A 123 20.99 -15.58 -12.15
C HIS A 123 20.01 -16.26 -13.14
N SER A 124 18.69 -16.11 -12.97
CA SER A 124 17.70 -16.82 -13.80
C SER A 124 16.83 -15.85 -14.62
N GLY A 125 17.11 -15.75 -15.92
CA GLY A 125 16.38 -14.86 -16.84
C GLY A 125 14.87 -15.14 -16.89
N THR A 126 14.48 -16.41 -16.94
CA THR A 126 13.05 -16.82 -16.95
C THR A 126 12.32 -16.37 -15.69
N GLY A 127 12.94 -16.51 -14.51
CA GLY A 127 12.34 -16.07 -13.25
C GLY A 127 12.12 -14.57 -13.21
N GLN A 128 13.08 -13.77 -13.69
CA GLN A 128 12.93 -12.33 -13.78
C GLN A 128 11.81 -11.91 -14.76
N ALA A 129 11.70 -12.60 -15.90
CA ALA A 129 10.64 -12.34 -16.87
C ALA A 129 9.26 -12.63 -16.27
N ILE A 130 9.08 -13.75 -15.57
CA ILE A 130 7.82 -14.10 -14.89
C ILE A 130 7.46 -13.04 -13.84
N LEU A 131 8.41 -12.65 -12.99
CA LEU A 131 8.17 -11.63 -11.96
C LEU A 131 7.78 -10.28 -12.56
N PHE A 132 8.42 -9.89 -13.66
CA PHE A 132 8.07 -8.65 -14.37
C PHE A 132 6.68 -8.73 -15.00
N LEU A 133 6.32 -9.86 -15.62
CA LEU A 133 4.98 -10.08 -16.17
C LEU A 133 3.90 -10.03 -15.09
N LEU A 134 4.14 -10.64 -13.92
CA LEU A 134 3.23 -10.58 -12.78
C LEU A 134 2.99 -9.14 -12.32
N TRP A 135 4.05 -8.32 -12.30
CA TRP A 135 3.92 -6.90 -11.97
C TRP A 135 3.12 -6.12 -13.02
N ILE A 136 3.28 -6.41 -14.32
CA ILE A 136 2.48 -5.79 -15.37
C ILE A 136 1.00 -6.15 -15.22
N VAL A 137 0.68 -7.42 -14.95
CA VAL A 137 -0.69 -7.86 -14.68
C VAL A 137 -1.26 -7.13 -13.46
N GLN A 138 -0.46 -7.03 -12.40
CA GLN A 138 -0.85 -6.30 -11.19
C GLN A 138 -1.18 -4.84 -11.48
N VAL A 139 -0.29 -4.11 -12.14
CA VAL A 139 -0.51 -2.71 -12.53
C VAL A 139 -1.75 -2.59 -13.41
N GLY A 140 -1.95 -3.53 -14.34
CA GLY A 140 -3.15 -3.64 -15.16
C GLY A 140 -4.43 -3.74 -14.33
N THR A 141 -4.47 -4.64 -13.33
CA THR A 141 -5.64 -4.76 -12.44
C THR A 141 -5.88 -3.51 -11.61
N SER A 142 -4.83 -2.82 -11.16
CA SER A 142 -4.95 -1.58 -10.39
C SER A 142 -5.46 -0.39 -11.22
N THR A 143 -5.45 -0.45 -12.56
CA THR A 143 -6.08 0.61 -13.38
C THR A 143 -7.59 0.70 -13.17
N LEU A 144 -8.24 -0.38 -12.74
CA LEU A 144 -9.66 -0.41 -12.39
C LEU A 144 -9.98 0.52 -11.22
N ASP A 145 -9.00 0.81 -10.36
CA ASP A 145 -9.17 1.70 -9.21
C ASP A 145 -9.53 3.13 -9.62
N LEU A 146 -9.17 3.54 -10.85
CA LEU A 146 -9.52 4.84 -11.42
C LEU A 146 -11.02 5.00 -11.71
N PHE A 147 -11.76 3.89 -11.77
CA PHE A 147 -13.18 3.85 -12.12
C PHE A 147 -14.08 3.47 -10.94
N ILE A 148 -13.54 3.38 -9.72
CA ILE A 148 -14.29 2.93 -8.53
C ILE A 148 -15.41 3.90 -8.14
N VAL A 149 -15.17 5.20 -8.26
CA VAL A 149 -16.08 6.21 -7.70
C VAL A 149 -15.98 7.54 -8.45
N ASP A 150 -17.11 8.24 -8.53
CA ASP A 150 -17.22 9.58 -9.09
C ASP A 150 -17.48 10.60 -7.98
N GLY A 151 -16.73 11.70 -7.98
CA GLY A 151 -16.96 12.81 -7.07
C GLY A 151 -17.90 13.83 -7.67
N SER A 152 -19.02 14.13 -7.00
CA SER A 152 -19.92 15.22 -7.38
C SER A 152 -20.12 16.20 -6.22
N SER A 153 -20.31 17.47 -6.57
CA SER A 153 -20.64 18.53 -5.62
C SER A 153 -22.14 18.80 -5.68
N VAL A 154 -22.81 18.74 -4.52
CA VAL A 154 -24.22 19.10 -4.43
C VAL A 154 -24.33 20.42 -3.65
N PRO A 155 -25.00 21.44 -4.21
CA PRO A 155 -25.30 22.65 -3.44
C PRO A 155 -26.31 22.30 -2.34
N THR A 156 -26.04 22.71 -1.10
CA THR A 156 -27.08 22.68 -0.07
C THR A 156 -28.12 23.73 -0.42
N GLN A 157 -29.29 23.32 -0.90
CA GLN A 157 -30.48 24.16 -0.81
C GLN A 157 -30.98 24.11 0.63
N TYR A 158 -30.29 24.80 1.54
CA TYR A 158 -30.97 25.28 2.73
C TYR A 158 -31.87 26.41 2.22
N GLN A 159 -33.17 26.30 2.42
CA GLN A 159 -34.10 27.40 2.22
C GLN A 159 -34.19 28.17 3.54
N PRO A 160 -33.35 29.19 3.80
CA PRO A 160 -33.67 30.13 4.85
C PRO A 160 -34.82 30.99 4.31
N LEU A 161 -35.97 30.87 4.94
CA LEU A 161 -36.88 31.99 5.04
C LEU A 161 -36.17 33.07 5.89
N GLN A 162 -35.19 33.77 5.31
CA GLN A 162 -34.72 35.10 5.70
C GLN A 162 -33.62 35.51 4.71
N ARG A 163 -33.85 36.63 4.01
CA ARG A 163 -32.83 37.30 3.19
C ARG A 163 -31.77 37.84 4.16
N ASP A 164 -30.55 37.31 4.10
CA ASP A 164 -29.30 38.08 4.19
C ASP A 164 -28.09 37.14 4.00
N LEU A 165 -27.26 37.46 3.01
CA LEU A 165 -25.94 36.89 2.69
C LEU A 165 -25.84 35.35 2.55
N SER A 166 -26.41 34.82 1.47
CA SER A 166 -26.36 33.40 1.08
C SER A 166 -24.93 32.92 0.74
N GLN A 167 -24.22 32.35 1.73
CA GLN A 167 -23.12 31.43 1.46
C GLN A 167 -23.71 30.09 1.03
N THR A 168 -23.72 29.80 -0.27
CA THR A 168 -24.04 28.46 -0.78
C THR A 168 -22.96 27.50 -0.31
N LYS A 169 -23.29 26.63 0.64
CA LYS A 169 -22.39 25.57 1.10
C LYS A 169 -22.46 24.40 0.11
N TYR A 170 -21.30 23.89 -0.28
CA TYR A 170 -21.18 22.71 -1.12
C TYR A 170 -20.61 21.58 -0.27
N TYR A 171 -21.25 20.41 -0.34
CA TYR A 171 -20.69 19.18 0.24
C TYR A 171 -20.31 18.22 -0.89
N CYS A 172 -19.23 17.47 -0.66
CA CYS A 172 -18.79 16.45 -1.59
C CYS A 172 -19.54 15.16 -1.32
N ILE A 173 -20.17 14.61 -2.36
CA ILE A 173 -20.73 13.27 -2.33
C ILE A 173 -19.95 12.36 -3.26
N LEU A 174 -19.74 11.13 -2.78
CA LEU A 174 -19.23 10.04 -3.58
C LEU A 174 -20.44 9.38 -4.24
N SER A 175 -20.44 9.37 -5.58
CA SER A 175 -21.51 8.85 -6.43
C SER A 175 -20.99 7.70 -7.28
N ASN A 176 -21.90 6.85 -7.78
CA ASN A 176 -21.58 5.71 -8.65
C ASN A 176 -20.49 4.78 -8.08
N LEU A 177 -20.60 4.40 -6.81
CA LEU A 177 -19.64 3.47 -6.20
C LEU A 177 -19.74 2.10 -6.88
N ARG A 178 -18.60 1.63 -7.41
CA ARG A 178 -18.42 0.33 -8.08
C ARG A 178 -17.45 -0.54 -7.27
N PRO A 179 -17.91 -1.13 -6.14
CA PRO A 179 -17.05 -1.92 -5.27
C PRO A 179 -16.46 -3.17 -5.96
N GLU A 180 -17.10 -3.66 -7.02
CA GLU A 180 -16.60 -4.77 -7.84
C GLU A 180 -15.20 -4.51 -8.40
N PHE A 181 -14.89 -3.26 -8.79
CA PHE A 181 -13.56 -2.91 -9.30
C PHE A 181 -12.50 -2.94 -8.21
N ALA A 182 -12.84 -2.48 -7.00
CA ALA A 182 -11.96 -2.55 -5.84
C ALA A 182 -11.65 -4.01 -5.46
N VAL A 183 -12.63 -4.91 -5.55
CA VAL A 183 -12.44 -6.34 -5.29
C VAL A 183 -11.50 -6.97 -6.33
N ILE A 184 -11.69 -6.67 -7.62
CA ILE A 184 -10.80 -7.21 -8.67
C ILE A 184 -9.36 -6.73 -8.48
N SER A 185 -9.15 -5.43 -8.18
CA SER A 185 -7.82 -4.89 -7.88
C SER A 185 -7.20 -5.56 -6.65
N ALA A 186 -7.96 -5.71 -5.56
CA ALA A 186 -7.50 -6.37 -4.33
C ALA A 186 -7.12 -7.84 -4.55
N VAL A 187 -7.87 -8.59 -5.36
CA VAL A 187 -7.53 -9.97 -5.76
C VAL A 187 -6.23 -10.00 -6.55
N GLY A 188 -6.04 -9.05 -7.48
CA GLY A 188 -4.78 -8.87 -8.18
C GLY A 188 -3.61 -8.70 -7.20
N ILE A 189 -3.71 -7.73 -6.28
CA ILE A 189 -2.66 -7.43 -5.29
C ILE A 189 -2.34 -8.68 -4.49
N LEU A 190 -3.37 -9.39 -4.01
CA LEU A 190 -3.19 -10.59 -3.21
C LEU A 190 -2.45 -11.68 -3.99
N PHE A 191 -2.79 -11.89 -5.26
CA PHE A 191 -2.12 -12.86 -6.12
C PHE A 191 -0.66 -12.48 -6.35
N TYR A 192 -0.39 -11.20 -6.61
CA TYR A 192 0.96 -10.67 -6.77
C TYR A 192 1.81 -10.85 -5.51
N ASP A 193 1.32 -10.41 -4.35
CA ASP A 193 1.99 -10.53 -3.05
C ASP A 193 2.29 -11.99 -2.72
N THR A 194 1.34 -12.88 -2.99
CA THR A 194 1.48 -14.33 -2.80
C THR A 194 2.60 -14.88 -3.67
N ALA A 195 2.58 -14.57 -4.97
CA ALA A 195 3.59 -15.03 -5.91
C ALA A 195 5.00 -14.54 -5.54
N ILE A 196 5.13 -13.27 -5.14
CA ILE A 196 6.40 -12.70 -4.68
C ILE A 196 6.89 -13.37 -3.40
N PHE A 197 6.01 -13.55 -2.41
CA PHE A 197 6.33 -14.21 -1.15
C PHE A 197 6.84 -15.63 -1.39
N PHE A 198 6.13 -16.43 -2.19
CA PHE A 198 6.55 -17.80 -2.51
C PHE A 198 7.84 -17.85 -3.34
N ALA A 199 8.01 -16.94 -4.30
CA ALA A 199 9.23 -16.87 -5.11
C ALA A 199 10.46 -16.62 -4.23
N ILE A 200 10.40 -15.59 -3.38
CA ILE A 200 11.50 -15.24 -2.48
C ILE A 200 11.77 -16.38 -1.47
N SER A 201 10.71 -16.94 -0.88
CA SER A 201 10.80 -18.06 0.08
C SER A 201 11.42 -19.32 -0.52
N TYR A 202 11.00 -19.67 -1.74
CA TYR A 202 11.52 -20.83 -2.47
C TYR A 202 13.00 -20.66 -2.76
N ARG A 203 13.41 -19.51 -3.32
CA ARG A 203 14.81 -19.29 -3.70
C ARG A 203 15.74 -19.28 -2.50
N LEU A 204 15.33 -18.68 -1.38
CA LEU A 204 16.10 -18.67 -0.15
C LEU A 204 16.31 -20.09 0.40
N THR A 205 15.26 -20.91 0.33
CA THR A 205 15.31 -22.32 0.72
C THR A 205 16.26 -23.11 -0.19
N VAL A 206 16.20 -22.91 -1.51
CA VAL A 206 17.08 -23.59 -2.46
C VAL A 206 18.55 -23.24 -2.21
N ILE A 207 18.86 -21.96 -1.99
CA ILE A 207 20.24 -21.50 -1.70
C ILE A 207 20.77 -22.15 -0.42
N ASN A 208 19.99 -22.12 0.67
CA ASN A 208 20.42 -22.69 1.95
C ASN A 208 20.56 -24.24 1.91
N ASN A 209 19.77 -24.92 1.07
CA ASN A 209 19.88 -26.37 0.89
C ASN A 209 20.90 -26.75 -0.21
N ALA A 210 21.52 -25.80 -0.92
CA ALA A 210 22.56 -26.12 -1.90
C ALA A 210 23.83 -26.65 -1.22
N ASP A 211 24.10 -26.23 0.02
CA ASP A 211 25.19 -26.75 0.87
C ASP A 211 24.93 -28.18 1.39
N SER A 212 23.70 -28.69 1.24
CA SER A 212 23.32 -30.05 1.60
C SER A 212 23.04 -30.83 0.30
N GLY A 213 23.97 -31.69 -0.12
CA GLY A 213 24.04 -32.35 -1.44
C GLY A 213 22.91 -33.30 -1.87
N GLY A 214 21.64 -33.03 -1.53
CA GLY A 214 20.46 -33.82 -1.95
C GLY A 214 19.79 -33.35 -3.25
N SER A 215 19.04 -34.24 -3.89
CA SER A 215 18.31 -34.03 -5.15
C SER A 215 17.20 -32.98 -5.05
N ILE A 216 16.92 -32.27 -6.16
CA ILE A 216 15.88 -31.22 -6.25
C ILE A 216 14.49 -31.77 -5.87
N TYR A 217 14.21 -33.03 -6.18
CA TYR A 217 12.93 -33.69 -5.87
C TYR A 217 12.74 -33.96 -4.37
N GLU A 218 13.76 -34.46 -3.68
CA GLU A 218 13.74 -34.65 -2.22
C GLU A 218 13.66 -33.32 -1.46
N LYS A 219 14.26 -32.26 -2.04
CA LYS A 219 14.18 -30.89 -1.51
C LYS A 219 12.73 -30.36 -1.53
N THR A 220 11.96 -30.61 -2.60
CA THR A 220 10.55 -30.21 -2.72
C THR A 220 9.62 -31.03 -1.83
N VAL A 221 9.82 -32.35 -1.71
CA VAL A 221 9.02 -33.22 -0.82
C VAL A 221 9.30 -32.92 0.66
N SER A 222 10.55 -32.57 1.00
CA SER A 222 10.91 -32.15 2.36
C SER A 222 10.37 -30.78 2.79
N PHE A 223 9.89 -29.95 1.85
CA PHE A 223 9.27 -28.65 2.13
C PHE A 223 7.99 -28.80 2.98
N PHE A 224 7.26 -29.91 2.78
CA PHE A 224 6.08 -30.26 3.57
C PHE A 224 6.41 -30.98 4.89
N SER A 225 7.68 -31.30 5.14
CA SER A 225 8.12 -31.96 6.38
C SER A 225 8.41 -30.91 7.46
N GLY A 226 7.71 -31.00 8.60
CA GLY A 226 7.68 -29.98 9.66
C GLY A 226 9.04 -29.57 10.26
N ARG A 227 10.11 -30.31 10.00
CA ARG A 227 11.47 -29.97 10.43
C ARG A 227 12.08 -28.79 9.64
N LYS A 228 11.64 -28.55 8.40
CA LYS A 228 12.10 -27.40 7.59
C LYS A 228 11.24 -26.14 7.73
N LEU A 229 10.01 -26.25 8.24
CA LEU A 229 9.21 -25.08 8.66
C LEU A 229 9.92 -24.25 9.75
N LEU A 230 10.72 -24.90 10.60
CA LEU A 230 11.49 -24.25 11.66
C LEU A 230 12.72 -23.48 11.12
N VAL A 231 13.33 -24.00 10.04
CA VAL A 231 14.41 -23.32 9.32
C VAL A 231 13.84 -22.18 8.45
N LEU A 232 12.70 -22.41 7.79
CA LEU A 232 11.95 -21.39 7.06
C LEU A 232 11.52 -20.25 7.99
N SER A 233 10.99 -20.57 9.17
CA SER A 233 10.68 -19.58 10.22
C SER A 233 11.88 -18.73 10.59
N ARG A 234 13.04 -19.35 10.85
CA ARG A 234 14.29 -18.63 11.15
C ARG A 234 14.73 -17.74 9.98
N MET A 235 14.67 -18.24 8.74
CA MET A 235 15.05 -17.48 7.54
C MET A 235 14.09 -16.32 7.24
N ILE A 236 12.78 -16.53 7.43
CA ILE A 236 11.74 -15.50 7.28
C ILE A 236 11.99 -14.33 8.24
N LEU A 237 12.40 -14.65 9.47
CA LEU A 237 12.71 -13.68 10.52
C LEU A 237 14.05 -12.96 10.30
N LEU A 238 15.07 -13.66 9.79
CA LEU A 238 16.42 -13.11 9.61
C LEU A 238 16.54 -12.15 8.42
N ASP A 239 15.82 -12.39 7.31
CA ASP A 239 16.04 -11.66 6.07
C ASP A 239 14.99 -10.56 5.81
N GLY A 240 14.09 -10.29 6.75
CA GLY A 240 12.99 -9.33 6.56
C GLY A 240 11.92 -9.82 5.57
N GLN A 241 11.77 -11.14 5.44
CA GLN A 241 10.68 -11.78 4.69
C GLN A 241 9.34 -11.70 5.43
N ILE A 242 9.37 -11.59 6.77
CA ILE A 242 8.18 -11.42 7.61
C ILE A 242 7.32 -10.23 7.18
N TYR A 243 7.93 -9.16 6.66
CA TYR A 243 7.22 -7.98 6.18
C TYR A 243 6.38 -8.26 4.91
N TYR A 244 6.81 -9.18 4.06
CA TYR A 244 6.00 -9.64 2.92
C TYR A 244 4.84 -10.51 3.38
N LEU A 245 5.06 -11.37 4.37
CA LEU A 245 3.99 -12.17 4.97
C LEU A 245 2.95 -11.27 5.65
N ILE A 246 3.38 -10.24 6.37
CA ILE A 246 2.48 -9.23 6.95
C ILE A 246 1.71 -8.51 5.86
N SER A 247 2.37 -8.09 4.77
CA SER A 247 1.69 -7.44 3.64
C SER A 247 0.62 -8.35 3.01
N PHE A 248 0.96 -9.62 2.78
CA PHE A 248 0.00 -10.64 2.33
C PHE A 248 -1.20 -10.79 3.28
N ILE A 249 -0.96 -10.89 4.60
CA ILE A 249 -2.03 -11.00 5.60
C ILE A 249 -2.90 -9.74 5.59
N LEU A 250 -2.30 -8.55 5.52
CA LEU A 250 -3.02 -7.28 5.46
C LEU A 250 -3.89 -7.19 4.20
N THR A 251 -3.38 -7.59 3.04
CA THR A 251 -4.13 -7.63 1.78
C THR A 251 -5.25 -8.66 1.83
N ALA A 252 -5.03 -9.83 2.43
CA ALA A 252 -6.08 -10.84 2.63
C ALA A 252 -7.19 -10.32 3.54
N LEU A 253 -6.85 -9.66 4.65
CA LEU A 253 -7.81 -9.04 5.56
C LEU A 253 -8.61 -7.93 4.87
N LEU A 254 -7.95 -7.09 4.07
CA LEU A 254 -8.63 -6.08 3.26
C LEU A 254 -9.64 -6.72 2.30
N LEU A 255 -9.25 -7.77 1.58
CA LEU A 255 -10.15 -8.47 0.66
C LEU A 255 -11.36 -9.06 1.38
N ILE A 256 -11.15 -9.68 2.55
CA ILE A 256 -12.25 -10.20 3.37
C ILE A 256 -13.20 -9.05 3.74
N LEU A 257 -12.66 -7.94 4.25
CA LEU A 257 -13.45 -6.77 4.62
C LEU A 257 -14.23 -6.20 3.43
N LEU A 258 -13.60 -6.13 2.26
CA LEU A 258 -14.22 -5.71 1.00
C LEU A 258 -15.32 -6.67 0.55
N CYS A 259 -15.35 -7.93 0.97
CA CYS A 259 -16.38 -8.89 0.57
C CYS A 259 -17.55 -9.02 1.57
N VAL A 260 -17.42 -8.49 2.79
CA VAL A 260 -18.48 -8.60 3.82
C VAL A 260 -19.64 -7.64 3.49
N PRO A 261 -20.85 -8.15 3.16
CA PRO A 261 -21.98 -7.30 2.78
C PRO A 261 -22.62 -6.61 4.00
N SER A 262 -22.33 -7.07 5.22
CA SER A 262 -22.86 -6.51 6.46
C SER A 262 -22.27 -5.13 6.82
N ILE A 263 -21.21 -4.69 6.13
CA ILE A 263 -20.52 -3.43 6.40
C ILE A 263 -20.87 -2.44 5.29
N GLY A 264 -21.15 -1.19 5.68
CA GLY A 264 -21.46 -0.11 4.73
C GLY A 264 -20.35 0.07 3.69
N THR A 265 -20.72 0.32 2.43
CA THR A 265 -19.79 0.43 1.30
C THR A 265 -18.75 1.53 1.49
N ALA A 266 -19.12 2.64 2.14
CA ALA A 266 -18.20 3.74 2.45
C ALA A 266 -17.07 3.29 3.39
N ILE A 267 -17.39 2.53 4.43
CA ILE A 267 -16.40 1.99 5.39
C ILE A 267 -15.50 0.96 4.71
N ARG A 268 -16.07 0.09 3.86
CA ARG A 268 -15.32 -0.90 3.08
C ARG A 268 -14.26 -0.23 2.20
N LEU A 269 -14.65 0.80 1.44
CA LEU A 269 -13.73 1.50 0.55
C LEU A 269 -12.72 2.36 1.30
N ILE A 270 -13.10 3.02 2.40
CA ILE A 270 -12.13 3.88 3.10
C ILE A 270 -10.99 3.07 3.73
N THR A 271 -11.25 1.82 4.12
CA THR A 271 -10.24 0.94 4.73
C THR A 271 -9.10 0.58 3.75
N VAL A 272 -9.30 0.82 2.45
CA VAL A 272 -8.25 0.66 1.42
C VAL A 272 -7.10 1.66 1.63
N LEU A 273 -7.39 2.89 2.06
CA LEU A 273 -6.36 3.93 2.29
C LEU A 273 -5.37 3.57 3.41
N PRO A 274 -5.80 3.22 4.66
CA PRO A 274 -4.88 2.81 5.71
C PRO A 274 -4.13 1.53 5.35
N HIS A 275 -4.75 0.57 4.65
CA HIS A 275 -4.06 -0.60 4.14
C HIS A 275 -2.88 -0.23 3.23
N ALA A 276 -3.12 0.63 2.23
CA ALA A 276 -2.10 1.01 1.26
C ALA A 276 -0.89 1.69 1.92
N VAL A 277 -1.12 2.58 2.89
CA VAL A 277 -0.01 3.25 3.59
C VAL A 277 0.74 2.33 4.55
N LEU A 278 0.07 1.34 5.14
CA LEU A 278 0.73 0.31 5.94
C LEU A 278 1.65 -0.55 5.05
N VAL A 279 1.14 -1.06 3.92
CA VAL A 279 1.95 -1.85 2.97
C VAL A 279 3.11 -1.02 2.42
N ASN A 280 2.88 0.25 2.11
CA ASN A 280 3.94 1.18 1.71
C ASN A 280 5.02 1.33 2.79
N ALA A 281 4.64 1.61 4.04
CA ALA A 281 5.58 1.77 5.15
C ALA A 281 6.42 0.49 5.37
N LEU A 282 5.80 -0.69 5.34
CA LEU A 282 6.49 -1.98 5.48
C LEU A 282 7.49 -2.21 4.33
N THR A 283 7.07 -1.92 3.09
CA THR A 283 7.91 -2.05 1.89
C THR A 283 9.09 -1.09 1.95
N CYS A 284 8.85 0.15 2.33
CA CYS A 284 9.86 1.18 2.48
C CYS A 284 10.85 0.83 3.61
N HIS A 285 10.37 0.29 4.73
CA HIS A 285 11.22 -0.18 5.82
C HIS A 285 12.19 -1.27 5.35
N VAL A 286 11.64 -2.26 4.63
CA VAL A 286 12.40 -3.35 4.02
C VAL A 286 13.45 -2.82 3.04
N PHE A 287 13.04 -1.94 2.13
CA PHE A 287 13.92 -1.37 1.11
C PHE A 287 15.13 -0.68 1.75
N ARG A 288 14.89 0.15 2.77
CA ARG A 288 15.94 0.88 3.46
C ARG A 288 16.92 -0.04 4.19
N ARG A 289 16.40 -1.10 4.85
CA ARG A 289 17.26 -2.09 5.53
C ARG A 289 18.22 -2.77 4.55
N VAL A 290 17.74 -3.14 3.36
CA VAL A 290 18.57 -3.80 2.34
C VAL A 290 19.67 -2.85 1.83
N GLU A 291 19.32 -1.60 1.51
CA GLU A 291 20.29 -0.61 1.05
C GLU A 291 21.38 -0.32 2.11
N PHE A 292 21.02 -0.25 3.39
CA PHE A 292 21.99 -0.09 4.47
C PHE A 292 22.86 -1.31 4.70
N GLY A 293 22.31 -2.52 4.56
CA GLY A 293 23.10 -3.76 4.62
C GLY A 293 24.16 -3.79 3.51
N CYS A 294 23.76 -3.52 2.27
CA CYS A 294 24.69 -3.44 1.14
C CYS A 294 25.77 -2.36 1.34
N TYR A 295 25.41 -1.22 1.93
CA TYR A 295 26.36 -0.15 2.24
C TYR A 295 27.42 -0.61 3.25
N GLN A 296 27.01 -1.20 4.37
CA GLN A 296 27.94 -1.69 5.40
C GLN A 296 28.89 -2.78 4.86
N SER A 297 28.37 -3.74 4.09
CA SER A 297 29.21 -4.77 3.46
C SER A 297 30.22 -4.17 2.48
N ARG A 298 29.84 -3.12 1.74
CA ARG A 298 30.74 -2.45 0.81
C ARG A 298 31.83 -1.64 1.51
N GLU A 299 31.50 -0.96 2.62
CA GLU A 299 32.48 -0.26 3.44
C GLU A 299 33.48 -1.24 4.06
N ALA A 300 33.00 -2.37 4.61
CA ALA A 300 33.85 -3.41 5.16
C ALA A 300 34.84 -3.95 4.11
N PHE A 301 34.34 -4.32 2.92
CA PHE A 301 35.18 -4.77 1.81
C PHE A 301 36.22 -3.73 1.37
N ASN A 302 35.81 -2.46 1.24
CA ASN A 302 36.71 -1.38 0.86
C ASN A 302 37.77 -1.10 1.94
N SER A 303 37.44 -1.30 3.22
CA SER A 303 38.40 -1.16 4.32
C SER A 303 39.42 -2.30 4.32
N GLU A 304 38.98 -3.54 4.10
CA GLU A 304 39.83 -4.73 4.01
C GLU A 304 40.81 -4.64 2.82
N GLN A 305 40.34 -4.15 1.66
CA GLN A 305 41.23 -3.91 0.51
C GLN A 305 42.27 -2.81 0.77
N LYS A 306 41.97 -1.81 1.59
CA LYS A 306 42.97 -0.80 1.99
C LYS A 306 44.02 -1.38 2.93
N PHE A 307 43.66 -2.32 3.80
CA PHE A 307 44.62 -3.03 4.65
C PHE A 307 45.53 -3.97 3.87
N LEU A 308 45.05 -4.57 2.78
CA LEU A 308 45.84 -5.46 1.91
C LEU A 308 46.80 -4.73 0.95
N GLN A 309 46.74 -3.39 0.90
CA GLN A 309 47.61 -2.56 0.06
C GLN A 309 48.73 -1.84 0.84
N VAL A 310 48.87 -2.13 2.14
CA VAL A 310 49.94 -1.65 3.03
C VAL A 310 50.84 -2.81 3.41
#